data_AF-A0A9P3AX57-F1
#
_entry.id   AF-A0A9P3AX57-F1
#
_cell.length_a   1.000
_cell.length_b   1.000
_cell.length_c   1.000
_cell.angle_alpha   90.00
_cell.angle_beta   90.00
_cell.angle_gamma   90.00
#
_symmetry.space_group_name_H-M   'P 1'
#
loop_
_entity.id
_entity.type
_entity.pdbx_description
1 polymer ?
#
loop_
_entity_poly.entity_id
_entity_poly.type
_entity_poly.pdbx_seq_one_letter_code
_entity_poly.pdbx_strand_id
1 'polypeptide(L)' 'MSRYIQDSACDTWELLADAIYPGGAAAIKRKGWPLPGQFKHEWAERIGPFLDPDRNLSPSFGKLRDGLRRLIT' A
#
# COMPACT_ATOMS: atom_id res chain seq x y z
N MET A 1 14.40 -3.93 -5.15
CA MET A 1 13.45 -3.85 -4.02
C MET A 1 14.15 -4.25 -2.71
N SER A 2 14.81 -3.33 -2.02
CA SER A 2 15.39 -3.58 -0.68
C SER A 2 14.97 -2.54 0.37
N ARG A 3 14.22 -1.51 -0.05
CA ARG A 3 13.80 -0.39 0.82
C ARG A 3 12.43 -0.61 1.49
N TYR A 4 11.61 -1.52 0.97
CA TYR A 4 10.31 -1.82 1.57
C TYR A 4 10.48 -2.97 2.56
N ILE A 5 10.18 -2.68 3.83
CA ILE A 5 10.06 -3.67 4.89
C ILE A 5 8.62 -3.59 5.37
N GLN A 6 7.95 -4.72 5.34
CA GLN A 6 6.56 -4.83 5.78
C GLN A 6 6.44 -4.45 7.26
N ASP A 7 5.38 -3.72 7.62
CA ASP A 7 5.14 -3.13 8.94
C ASP A 7 6.15 -2.05 9.40
N SER A 8 7.10 -1.65 8.56
CA SER A 8 7.97 -0.52 8.88
C SER A 8 7.26 0.83 8.73
N ALA A 9 7.69 1.84 9.50
CA ALA A 9 7.33 3.22 9.28
C ALA A 9 8.06 3.75 8.04
N CYS A 10 7.53 3.43 6.86
CA CYS A 10 8.07 3.87 5.58
C CYS A 10 7.10 4.82 4.87
N ASP A 11 7.63 5.76 4.08
CA ASP A 11 6.85 6.63 3.20
C ASP A 11 5.93 5.78 2.31
N THR A 12 4.64 5.76 2.66
CA THR A 12 3.73 4.65 2.35
C THR A 12 3.40 4.53 0.87
N TRP A 13 2.98 5.63 0.25
CA TRP A 13 2.60 5.66 -1.16
C TRP A 13 3.80 6.01 -2.06
N GLU A 14 4.82 6.67 -1.51
CA GLU A 14 6.03 7.02 -2.26
C GLU A 14 6.83 5.79 -2.68
N LEU A 15 6.97 4.78 -1.81
CA LEU A 15 7.64 3.54 -2.18
C LEU A 15 6.88 2.78 -3.27
N LEU A 16 5.55 2.80 -3.21
CA LEU A 16 4.72 2.23 -4.25
C LEU A 16 4.92 3.00 -5.57
N ALA A 17 4.91 4.33 -5.52
CA ALA A 17 5.17 5.18 -6.67
C ALA A 17 6.55 4.90 -7.30
N ASP A 18 7.60 4.79 -6.49
CA ASP A 18 8.95 4.47 -6.96
C ASP A 18 9.04 3.09 -7.62
N ALA A 19 8.17 2.16 -7.24
CA ALA A 19 8.12 0.82 -7.83
C ALA A 19 7.35 0.76 -9.16
N ILE A 20 6.28 1.53 -9.32
CA ILE A 20 5.32 1.34 -10.44
C ILE A 20 5.13 2.55 -11.35
N TYR A 21 5.56 3.75 -10.93
CA TYR A 21 5.37 4.99 -11.70
C TYR A 21 6.69 5.50 -12.27
N PRO A 22 6.80 5.81 -13.57
CA PRO A 22 8.03 6.35 -14.16
C PRO A 22 8.48 7.64 -13.50
N GLY A 23 9.71 7.65 -12.97
CA GLY A 23 10.26 8.77 -12.21
C GLY A 23 9.76 8.87 -10.76
N GLY A 24 9.00 7.87 -10.30
CA GLY A 24 8.66 7.63 -8.91
C GLY A 24 7.84 8.72 -8.25
N ALA A 25 7.88 8.73 -6.93
CA ALA A 25 7.21 9.73 -6.09
C ALA A 25 7.64 11.16 -6.45
N ALA A 26 8.90 11.37 -6.80
CA ALA A 26 9.44 12.68 -7.17
C ALA A 26 8.74 13.25 -8.42
N ALA A 27 8.48 12.42 -9.44
CA ALA A 27 7.76 12.84 -10.64
C ALA A 27 6.29 13.19 -10.35
N ILE A 28 5.64 12.43 -9.46
CA ILE A 28 4.26 12.70 -9.05
C ILE A 28 4.20 14.00 -8.22
N LYS A 29 5.08 14.17 -7.24
CA LYS A 29 5.16 15.38 -6.39
C LYS A 29 5.42 16.64 -7.22
N ARG A 30 6.30 16.56 -8.24
CA ARG A 30 6.57 17.69 -9.15
C ARG A 30 5.35 18.14 -9.94
N LYS A 31 4.43 17.23 -10.30
CA LYS A 31 3.16 17.58 -10.96
C LYS A 31 2.18 18.26 -10.01
N GLY A 32 2.36 18.12 -8.69
CA GLY A 32 1.58 18.82 -7.67
C GLY A 32 0.16 18.29 -7.49
N TRP A 33 -0.63 19.02 -6.72
CA TRP A 33 -2.05 18.74 -6.50
C TRP A 33 -2.80 18.71 -7.85
N PRO A 34 -3.73 17.75 -8.10
CA PRO A 34 -4.29 16.73 -7.19
C PRO A 34 -3.60 15.38 -7.28
N LEU A 35 -2.61 15.27 -8.15
CA LEU A 35 -2.19 14.00 -8.71
C LEU A 35 -1.76 12.96 -7.67
N PRO A 36 -1.06 13.32 -6.57
CA PRO A 36 -0.79 12.38 -5.48
C PRO A 36 -2.06 11.74 -4.91
N GLY A 37 -3.13 12.52 -4.73
CA GLY A 37 -4.41 12.02 -4.22
C GLY A 37 -5.11 11.07 -5.17
N GLN A 38 -5.10 11.39 -6.47
CA GLN A 38 -5.68 10.53 -7.50
C GLN A 38 -5.00 9.17 -7.56
N PHE A 39 -3.66 9.14 -7.54
CA PHE A 39 -2.93 7.87 -7.52
C PHE A 39 -3.12 7.07 -6.23
N LYS A 40 -3.14 7.73 -5.06
CA LYS A 40 -3.45 7.06 -3.80
C LYS A 40 -4.82 6.37 -3.85
N HIS A 41 -5.81 7.07 -4.38
CA HIS A 41 -7.16 6.54 -4.52
C HIS A 41 -7.19 5.36 -5.50
N GLU A 42 -6.66 5.52 -6.72
CA GLU A 42 -6.62 4.44 -7.72
C GLU A 42 -5.89 3.20 -7.18
N TRP A 43 -4.75 3.37 -6.53
CA TRP A 43 -3.98 2.24 -6.02
C TRP A 43 -4.69 1.55 -4.86
N ALA A 44 -5.34 2.28 -3.96
CA ALA A 44 -6.12 1.68 -2.89
C ALA A 44 -7.27 0.81 -3.44
N GLU A 45 -7.97 1.29 -4.46
CA GLU A 45 -9.03 0.51 -5.13
C GLU A 45 -8.49 -0.74 -5.81
N ARG A 46 -7.32 -0.66 -6.42
CA ARG A 46 -6.73 -1.79 -7.16
C ARG A 46 -6.08 -2.83 -6.26
N ILE A 47 -5.50 -2.45 -5.12
CA ILE A 47 -4.82 -3.41 -4.24
C ILE A 47 -5.80 -4.44 -3.66
N GLY A 48 -6.99 -4.00 -3.24
CA GLY A 48 -7.97 -4.85 -2.56
C GLY A 48 -8.33 -6.14 -3.33
N PRO A 49 -8.79 -6.06 -4.59
CA PRO A 49 -9.17 -7.23 -5.38
C PRO A 49 -8.07 -8.27 -5.61
N PHE A 50 -6.79 -7.86 -5.57
CA PHE A 50 -5.65 -8.76 -5.75
C PHE A 50 -4.99 -9.18 -4.42
N LEU A 51 -5.47 -8.65 -3.28
CA LEU A 51 -4.96 -9.00 -1.97
C LEU A 51 -5.53 -10.35 -1.54
N ASP A 52 -4.65 -11.34 -1.37
CA ASP A 52 -4.97 -12.59 -0.68
C ASP A 52 -4.70 -12.41 0.83
N PRO A 53 -5.74 -12.38 1.69
CA PRO A 53 -5.57 -12.15 3.12
C PRO A 53 -4.77 -13.25 3.83
N ASP A 54 -4.75 -14.47 3.27
CA ASP A 54 -4.07 -15.61 3.87
C ASP A 54 -2.58 -15.68 3.48
N ARG A 55 -2.21 -15.03 2.37
CA ARG A 55 -0.82 -14.91 1.91
C ARG A 55 -0.14 -13.61 2.29
N ASN A 56 -0.85 -12.66 2.90
CA ASN A 56 -0.24 -11.43 3.40
C ASN A 56 0.70 -11.75 4.56
N LEU A 57 1.98 -11.40 4.41
CA LEU A 57 3.02 -11.73 5.38
C LEU A 57 3.04 -10.77 6.57
N SER A 58 2.26 -9.68 6.56
CA SER A 58 2.32 -8.60 7.56
C SER A 58 1.85 -9.11 8.91
N PRO A 59 2.70 -9.09 9.95
CA PRO A 59 2.28 -9.46 11.30
C PRO A 59 1.08 -8.63 11.79
N SER A 60 1.09 -7.32 11.53
CA SER A 60 0.02 -6.41 11.95
C SER A 60 -1.29 -6.68 11.18
N PHE A 61 -1.21 -6.94 9.87
CA PHE A 61 -2.36 -7.33 9.06
C PHE A 61 -2.93 -8.67 9.50
N GLY A 62 -2.07 -9.66 9.77
CA GLY A 62 -2.49 -10.97 10.28
C GLY A 62 -3.27 -10.83 11.58
N LYS A 63 -2.78 -10.01 12.53
CA LYS A 63 -3.48 -9.72 13.78
C LYS A 63 -4.86 -9.11 13.55
N LEU A 64 -5.00 -8.16 12.61
CA LEU A 64 -6.28 -7.57 12.23
C LEU A 64 -7.22 -8.62 11.63
N ARG A 65 -6.77 -9.36 10.59
CA ARG A 65 -7.53 -10.41 9.91
C ARG A 65 -8.07 -11.44 10.89
N ASP A 66 -7.21 -11.97 11.76
CA ASP A 66 -7.59 -12.99 12.73
C ASP A 66 -8.54 -12.42 13.79
N GLY A 67 -8.36 -11.15 14.18
CA GLY A 67 -9.29 -10.43 15.04
C GLY A 67 -10.69 -10.32 14.43
N LEU A 68 -10.79 -9.87 13.18
CA LEU A 68 -12.06 -9.73 12.47
C LEU A 68 -12.75 -11.09 12.28
N ARG A 69 -12.00 -12.13 11.91
CA ARG A 69 -12.54 -13.49 11.76
C ARG A 69 -13.17 -14.03 13.06
N ARG A 70 -12.59 -13.72 14.22
CA ARG A 70 -13.16 -14.10 15.52
C ARG A 70 -14.48 -13.40 15.87
N LEU A 71 -14.84 -12.29 15.21
CA LEU A 71 -16.09 -11.57 15.49
C LEU A 71 -17.29 -12.12 14.72
N ILE A 72 -17.04 -12.94 13.70
CA ILE A 72 -18.05 -13.55 12.82
C ILE A 72 -18.22 -15.05 13.09
N THR A 73 -17.57 -15.58 14.13
CA THR A 73 -17.72 -16.95 14.64
C THR A 73 -18.30 -16.90 16.04
#